data_AF-A0AAJ1J8C7-F1
#
_entry.id   AF-A0AAJ1J8C7-F1
#
_cell.length_a   1.000
_cell.length_b   1.000
_cell.length_c   1.000
_cell.angle_alpha   90.00
_cell.angle_beta   90.00
_cell.angle_gamma   90.00
#
_symmetry.space_group_name_H-M   'P 1'
#
loop_
_entity.id
_entity.type
_entity.pdbx_description
1 polymer ?
#
loop_
_entity_poly.entity_id
_entity_poly.type
_entity_poly.pdbx_seq_one_letter_code
_entity_poly.pdbx_strand_id
1 'polypeptide(L)'
;MLNSVSKRLDRLNDFFVVNVIHDGDVWVAECDELGLVTEAKTYDELTEQVWEITSELYELVGDSEYIRIKFVQEQSSDSRIAL
;
A
#
# COMPACT_ATOMS: atom_id res chain seq x y z
N MET A 1 26.13 -1.29 15.43
CA MET A 1 25.58 -2.65 15.30
C MET A 1 24.06 -2.62 15.41
N LEU A 2 23.35 -1.98 14.47
CA LEU A 2 21.88 -1.81 14.55
C LEU A 2 21.11 -2.48 13.39
N ASN A 3 21.79 -3.14 12.46
CA ASN A 3 21.17 -3.66 11.24
C ASN A 3 20.40 -4.99 11.41
N SER A 4 20.35 -5.56 12.62
CA SER A 4 19.75 -6.88 12.85
C SER A 4 18.30 -6.85 13.33
N VAL A 5 17.80 -5.71 13.83
CA VAL A 5 16.41 -5.60 14.30
C VAL A 5 15.43 -5.32 13.15
N SER A 6 15.82 -4.53 12.15
CA SER A 6 14.95 -4.19 11.02
C SER A 6 14.53 -5.44 10.23
N LYS A 7 15.50 -6.32 9.91
CA LYS A 7 15.23 -7.56 9.14
C LYS A 7 14.34 -8.61 9.82
N ARG A 8 14.08 -8.48 11.13
CA ARG A 8 13.20 -9.40 11.87
C ARG A 8 11.76 -8.91 11.92
N LEU A 9 11.51 -7.62 11.70
CA LEU A 9 10.16 -7.06 11.67
C LEU A 9 9.45 -7.35 10.34
N ASP A 10 10.22 -7.49 9.25
CA ASP A 10 9.68 -7.86 7.92
C ASP A 10 9.11 -9.29 7.86
N ARG A 11 9.50 -10.19 8.77
CA ARG A 11 9.07 -11.61 8.75
C ARG A 11 7.83 -11.93 9.58
N LEU A 12 7.33 -10.99 10.38
CA LEU A 12 6.25 -11.25 11.35
C LEU A 12 4.96 -10.51 10.99
N ASN A 13 4.93 -9.86 9.83
CA ASN A 13 3.86 -8.98 9.42
C ASN A 13 3.79 -9.03 7.89
N ASP A 14 3.11 -10.06 7.37
CA ASP A 14 2.63 -10.11 5.98
C ASP A 14 1.59 -9.00 5.79
N PHE A 15 2.06 -7.76 5.75
CA PHE A 15 1.26 -6.64 5.32
C PHE A 15 1.60 -6.37 3.87
N PHE A 16 0.59 -6.32 3.00
CA PHE A 16 0.76 -5.80 1.66
C PHE A 16 0.89 -4.28 1.75
N VAL A 17 2.07 -3.77 1.45
CA VAL A 17 2.31 -2.32 1.42
C VAL A 17 1.79 -1.76 0.10
N VAL A 18 0.79 -0.88 0.20
CA VAL A 18 0.21 -0.17 -0.94
C VAL A 18 0.71 1.26 -0.89
N ASN A 19 1.62 1.63 -1.78
CA ASN A 19 2.07 3.01 -1.91
C ASN A 19 1.00 3.80 -2.63
N VAL A 20 0.58 4.91 -2.02
CA VAL A 20 -0.42 5.81 -2.58
C VAL A 20 0.27 7.12 -2.94
N ILE A 21 0.22 7.45 -4.21
CA ILE A 21 0.77 8.67 -4.81
C ILE A 21 -0.39 9.52 -5.29
N HIS A 22 -0.33 10.82 -5.01
CA HIS A 22 -1.30 11.78 -5.54
C HIS A 22 -0.64 12.59 -6.65
N ASP A 23 -1.01 12.31 -7.89
CA ASP A 23 -0.50 13.01 -9.07
C ASP A 23 -1.59 13.94 -9.62
N GLY A 24 -1.51 15.23 -9.28
CA GLY A 24 -2.45 16.23 -9.76
C GLY A 24 -3.88 16.06 -9.22
N ASP A 25 -4.76 15.47 -10.02
CA ASP A 25 -6.20 15.24 -9.73
C ASP A 25 -6.54 13.74 -9.62
N VAL A 26 -5.53 12.87 -9.69
CA VAL A 26 -5.70 11.41 -9.62
C VAL A 26 -4.86 10.82 -8.48
N TRP A 27 -5.44 9.83 -7.83
CA TRP A 27 -4.78 8.98 -6.85
C TRP A 27 -4.32 7.71 -7.54
N VAL A 28 -3.06 7.32 -7.32
CA VAL A 28 -2.48 6.10 -7.85
C VAL A 28 -2.04 5.25 -6.66
N ALA A 29 -2.47 4.00 -6.63
CA ALA A 29 -2.05 3.00 -5.66
C ALA A 29 -1.24 1.92 -6.38
N GLU A 30 -0.06 1.64 -5.88
CA GLU A 30 0.79 0.54 -6.34
C GLU A 30 1.14 -0.37 -5.16
N CYS A 31 1.20 -1.67 -5.41
CA CYS A 31 1.62 -2.66 -4.44
C CYS A 31 2.52 -3.68 -5.15
N ASP A 32 3.82 -3.58 -4.89
CA ASP A 32 4.83 -4.48 -5.48
C ASP A 32 4.61 -5.95 -5.08
N GLU A 33 4.14 -6.19 -3.85
CA GLU A 33 3.94 -7.53 -3.30
C GLU A 33 2.77 -8.27 -3.94
N LEU A 34 1.69 -7.55 -4.25
CA LEU A 34 0.54 -8.08 -4.97
C LEU A 34 0.67 -7.92 -6.49
N GLY A 35 1.67 -7.17 -6.96
CA GLY A 35 1.78 -6.75 -8.36
C GLY A 35 0.56 -5.95 -8.82
N LEU A 36 -0.06 -5.19 -7.89
CA LEU A 36 -1.29 -4.45 -8.11
C LEU A 36 -0.94 -3.00 -8.42
N VAL A 37 -1.51 -2.44 -9.48
CA VAL A 37 -1.46 -1.00 -9.77
C VAL A 37 -2.87 -0.57 -10.14
N THR A 38 -3.41 0.42 -9.42
CA THR A 38 -4.73 0.99 -9.68
C THR A 38 -4.69 2.51 -9.56
N GLU A 39 -5.55 3.19 -10.30
CA GLU A 39 -5.71 4.63 -10.27
C GLU A 39 -7.18 4.97 -10.09
N ALA A 40 -7.47 6.03 -9.34
CA ALA A 40 -8.82 6.49 -9.05
C ALA A 40 -8.85 8.00 -8.81
N LYS A 41 -10.00 8.63 -9.03
CA LYS A 41 -10.18 10.06 -8.79
C LYS A 41 -10.26 10.39 -7.30
N THR A 42 -10.70 9.44 -6.50
CA THR A 42 -10.83 9.61 -5.06
C THR A 42 -10.11 8.50 -4.32
N TYR A 43 -9.64 8.82 -3.11
CA TYR A 43 -8.99 7.84 -2.23
C TYR A 43 -9.93 6.68 -1.86
N ASP A 44 -11.23 6.94 -1.80
CA ASP A 44 -12.26 5.94 -1.48
C ASP A 44 -12.39 4.92 -2.60
N GLU A 45 -12.56 5.37 -3.84
CA GLU A 45 -12.57 4.51 -5.04
C GLU A 45 -11.26 3.74 -5.20
N LEU A 46 -10.12 4.36 -4.86
CA LEU A 46 -8.81 3.71 -4.87
C LEU A 46 -8.78 2.53 -3.89
N THR A 47 -9.31 2.76 -2.69
CA THR A 47 -9.33 1.76 -1.63
C THR A 47 -10.28 0.62 -1.99
N GLU A 48 -11.47 0.91 -2.55
CA GLU A 48 -12.39 -0.10 -3.05
C GLU A 48 -11.74 -0.99 -4.11
N GLN A 49 -11.06 -0.40 -5.10
CA GLN A 49 -10.36 -1.18 -6.14
C GLN A 49 -9.28 -2.08 -5.55
N VAL A 50 -8.48 -1.57 -4.60
CA VAL A 50 -7.47 -2.37 -3.90
C VAL A 50 -8.14 -3.52 -3.14
N TRP A 51 -9.27 -3.29 -2.47
CA TRP A 51 -10.01 -4.32 -1.73
C TRP A 51 -10.60 -5.39 -2.64
N GLU A 52 -11.17 -5.01 -3.79
CA GLU A 52 -11.72 -5.97 -4.75
C GLU A 52 -10.61 -6.91 -5.25
N ILE A 53 -9.48 -6.37 -5.71
CA ILE A 53 -8.37 -7.18 -6.22
C ILE A 53 -7.76 -8.04 -5.10
N THR A 54 -7.64 -7.48 -3.89
CA THR A 54 -7.14 -8.25 -2.74
C THR A 54 -8.11 -9.35 -2.32
N SER A 55 -9.42 -9.15 -2.49
CA SER A 55 -10.45 -10.16 -2.24
C SER A 55 -10.39 -11.29 -3.27
N GLU A 56 -10.13 -10.98 -4.54
CA GLU A 56 -9.89 -11.98 -5.58
C GLU A 56 -8.65 -12.84 -5.26
N LEU A 57 -7.58 -12.21 -4.73
CA LEU A 57 -6.40 -12.91 -4.23
C LEU A 57 -6.69 -13.74 -2.98
N TYR A 58 -7.55 -13.27 -2.07
CA TYR A 58 -7.96 -13.99 -0.88
C TYR A 58 -8.61 -15.33 -1.24
N GLU A 59 -9.54 -15.32 -2.20
CA GLU A 59 -10.21 -16.54 -2.69
C GLU A 59 -9.22 -17.53 -3.33
N LEU A 60 -8.15 -17.03 -3.94
CA LEU A 60 -7.12 -17.85 -4.58
C LEU A 60 -6.13 -18.47 -3.57
N VAL A 61 -5.82 -17.76 -2.49
CA VAL A 61 -4.78 -18.15 -1.51
C VAL A 61 -5.33 -19.05 -0.39
N GLY A 62 -6.64 -19.11 -0.18
CA GLY A 62 -7.35 -20.22 0.48
C GLY A 62 -7.16 -20.42 1.99
N ASP A 63 -6.12 -19.87 2.62
CA ASP A 63 -5.75 -20.21 4.01
C ASP A 63 -5.13 -19.06 4.83
N SER A 64 -5.11 -17.83 4.32
CA SER A 64 -4.63 -16.69 5.12
C SER A 64 -5.80 -16.09 5.89
N GLU A 65 -5.92 -16.38 7.20
CA GLU A 65 -7.06 -15.94 8.02
C GLU A 65 -7.29 -14.42 8.01
N TYR A 66 -6.26 -13.61 7.70
CA TYR A 66 -6.40 -12.16 7.60
C TYR A 66 -5.36 -11.59 6.61
N ILE A 67 -5.82 -11.04 5.49
CA ILE A 67 -4.99 -10.13 4.69
C ILE A 67 -4.96 -8.78 5.39
N ARG A 68 -3.76 -8.25 5.61
CA ARG A 68 -3.58 -6.93 6.17
C ARG A 68 -2.95 -6.02 5.12
N ILE A 69 -3.67 -4.98 4.74
CA ILE A 69 -3.21 -4.01 3.74
C ILE A 69 -2.75 -2.76 4.48
N LYS A 70 -1.59 -2.23 4.12
CA LYS A 70 -1.06 -0.98 4.68
C LYS A 70 -0.90 0.05 3.58
N PHE A 71 -1.76 1.06 3.59
CA PHE A 71 -1.63 2.21 2.71
C PHE A 71 -0.54 3.15 3.23
N VAL A 72 0.48 3.39 2.42
CA VAL A 72 1.58 4.31 2.69
C VAL A 72 1.49 5.44 1.68
N GLN A 73 1.03 6.60 2.12
CA GLN A 73 1.00 7.78 1.27
C GLN A 73 2.35 8.50 1.35
N GLU A 74 3.10 8.55 0.25
CA GLU A 74 4.26 9.43 0.15
C GLU A 74 3.80 10.85 -0.20
N GLN A 75 3.32 11.59 0.81
CA GLN A 75 3.25 13.04 0.69
C GLN A 75 4.67 13.60 0.71
N SER A 76 5.20 13.86 -0.48
CA SER A 76 6.34 14.75 -0.66
C SER A 76 5.97 16.09 -0.03
N SER A 77 6.43 16.32 1.20
CA SER A 77 6.28 17.59 1.89
C SER A 77 7.15 18.64 1.20
N ASP A 78 6.75 19.09 0.01
CA ASP A 78 7.32 20.29 -0.59
C ASP A 78 6.67 21.50 0.05
N SER A 79 7.20 21.88 1.20
CA SER A 79 7.11 23.23 1.72
C SER A 79 8.30 23.47 2.62
N ARG A 80 9.48 23.58 2.00
CA ARG A 80 10.53 24.45 2.57
C ARG A 80 10.02 25.88 2.46
N ILE A 81 9.21 26.32 3.41
CA ILE A 81 9.04 27.75 3.66
C ILE A 81 10.34 28.19 4.32
N ALA A 82 11.30 28.61 3.49
CA ALA A 82 12.27 29.60 3.92
C ALA A 82 11.56 30.95 3.87
N LEU A 83 11.32 31.54 5.04
CA LEU A 83 11.08 32.98 5.17
C LEU A 83 11.89 33.53 6.34
#